data_AF-A0AAV4HWD1-F1
#
_entry.id   AF-A0AAV4HWD1-F1
#
_cell.length_a   1.000
_cell.length_b   1.000
_cell.length_c   1.000
_cell.angle_alpha   90.00
_cell.angle_beta   90.00
_cell.angle_gamma   90.00
#
_symmetry.space_group_name_H-M   'P 1'
#
loop_
_entity.id
_entity.type
_entity.pdbx_description
1 polymer ?
#
loop_
_entity_poly.entity_id
_entity_poly.type
_entity_poly.pdbx_seq_one_letter_code
_entity_poly.pdbx_strand_id
1 'polypeptide(L)'
;MFDPPHLMKSLRNNFKRNGFKNGEHDISWNFIEKFYEMDSALPIRMAPKLTKRHITIPAFADLSVKLAMQALSHTVAAGIYTMVQLKALDPVASATADFIDYVDKLFNYFNSRNLYRKGPMAHPLSPSSGHVSFLQID
;
A
#
# COMPACT_ATOMS: atom_id res chain seq x y z
N MET A 1 8.20 15.50 16.18
CA MET A 1 8.52 14.34 15.33
C MET A 1 7.26 13.48 15.25
N PHE A 2 6.72 13.24 14.06
CA PHE A 2 5.51 12.39 13.91
C PHE A 2 5.87 10.92 14.12
N ASP A 3 4.90 10.08 14.51
CA ASP A 3 5.04 8.63 14.62
C ASP A 3 4.49 7.96 13.34
N PRO A 4 5.36 7.55 12.39
CA PRO A 4 4.93 6.98 11.11
C PRO A 4 4.07 5.71 11.26
N PRO A 5 4.37 4.78 12.18
CA PRO A 5 3.47 3.67 12.54
C PRO A 5 2.04 4.10 12.90
N HIS A 6 1.87 5.16 13.70
CA HIS A 6 0.54 5.68 14.04
C HIS A 6 -0.16 6.31 12.84
N LEU A 7 0.56 7.07 12.01
CA LEU A 7 0.01 7.63 10.77
C LEU A 7 -0.51 6.54 9.84
N MET A 8 0.19 5.41 9.75
CA MET A 8 -0.21 4.32 8.86
C MET A 8 -1.49 3.61 9.29
N LYS A 9 -1.73 3.53 10.59
CA LYS A 9 -3.01 3.04 11.12
C LYS A 9 -4.14 4.00 10.78
N SER A 10 -3.94 5.30 11.04
CA SER A 10 -4.94 6.33 10.73
C SER A 10 -5.26 6.37 9.24
N LEU A 11 -4.25 6.28 8.38
CA LEU A 11 -4.39 6.24 6.94
C LEU A 11 -5.23 5.04 6.50
N ARG A 12 -4.87 3.83 6.95
CA ARG A 12 -5.63 2.61 6.62
C ARG A 12 -7.09 2.70 7.09
N ASN A 13 -7.33 3.21 8.29
CA ASN A 13 -8.68 3.32 8.85
C ASN A 13 -9.52 4.34 8.09
N ASN A 14 -8.94 5.48 7.72
CA ASN A 14 -9.63 6.47 6.91
C ASN A 14 -9.90 5.92 5.50
N PHE A 15 -8.89 5.28 4.89
CA PHE A 15 -9.01 4.71 3.55
C PHE A 15 -10.15 3.71 3.46
N LYS A 16 -10.26 2.81 4.44
CA LYS A 16 -11.33 1.82 4.47
C LYS A 16 -12.72 2.44 4.68
N ARG A 17 -12.84 3.48 5.51
CA ARG A 17 -14.14 4.10 5.82
C ARG A 17 -14.65 5.00 4.71
N ASN A 18 -13.76 5.78 4.11
CA ASN A 18 -14.14 6.93 3.29
C ASN A 18 -13.60 6.88 1.85
N GLY A 19 -12.58 6.07 1.56
CA GLY A 19 -11.86 6.15 0.29
C GLY A 19 -11.11 7.47 0.12
N PHE A 20 -10.49 7.67 -1.04
CA PHE A 20 -9.87 8.93 -1.46
C PHE A 20 -10.22 9.23 -2.92
N LYS A 21 -9.93 10.45 -3.36
CA LYS A 21 -10.06 10.86 -4.76
C LYS A 21 -8.75 11.48 -5.23
N ASN A 22 -8.34 11.15 -6.45
CA ASN A 22 -7.24 11.80 -7.14
C ASN A 22 -7.76 12.33 -8.49
N GLY A 23 -8.18 13.60 -8.51
CA GLY A 23 -8.93 14.16 -9.65
C GLY A 23 -10.26 13.44 -9.83
N GLU A 24 -10.46 12.86 -11.02
CA GLU A 24 -11.65 12.05 -11.36
C GLU A 24 -11.53 10.57 -10.95
N HIS A 25 -10.35 10.12 -10.52
CA HIS A 25 -10.14 8.72 -10.16
C HIS A 25 -10.49 8.44 -8.70
N ASP A 26 -11.41 7.50 -8.50
CA ASP A 26 -11.79 7.02 -7.17
C ASP A 26 -10.77 5.99 -6.66
N ILE A 27 -10.15 6.29 -5.52
CA ILE A 27 -9.27 5.39 -4.79
C ILE A 27 -10.10 4.72 -3.71
N SER A 28 -10.35 3.43 -3.86
CA SER A 28 -11.32 2.71 -3.03
C SER A 28 -10.72 1.46 -2.39
N TRP A 29 -11.00 1.28 -1.11
CA TRP A 29 -10.66 0.06 -0.38
C TRP A 29 -11.32 -1.19 -1.00
N ASN A 30 -12.46 -1.04 -1.67
CA ASN A 30 -13.17 -2.12 -2.37
C ASN A 30 -12.26 -2.85 -3.37
N PHE A 31 -11.31 -2.16 -4.01
CA PHE A 31 -10.38 -2.80 -4.94
C PHE A 31 -9.38 -3.72 -4.22
N ILE A 32 -9.01 -3.43 -2.97
CA ILE A 32 -8.20 -4.33 -2.14
C ILE A 32 -9.02 -5.57 -1.74
N GLU A 33 -10.30 -5.40 -1.43
CA GLU A 33 -11.21 -6.50 -1.09
C GLU A 33 -11.40 -7.44 -2.27
N LYS A 34 -11.73 -6.90 -3.46
CA LYS A 34 -11.86 -7.67 -4.70
C LYS A 34 -10.56 -8.37 -5.08
N PHE A 35 -9.42 -7.67 -4.97
CA PHE A 35 -8.12 -8.30 -5.21
C PHE A 35 -7.86 -9.46 -4.25
N TYR A 36 -8.15 -9.28 -2.96
CA TYR A 36 -8.02 -10.35 -1.98
C TYR A 36 -8.90 -11.56 -2.32
N GLU A 37 -10.16 -11.35 -2.71
CA GLU A 37 -11.08 -12.43 -3.07
C GLU A 37 -10.51 -13.27 -4.22
N MET A 38 -10.07 -12.63 -5.30
CA MET A 38 -9.48 -13.33 -6.45
C MET A 38 -8.15 -14.01 -6.09
N ASP A 39 -7.24 -13.29 -5.43
CA ASP A 39 -5.92 -13.80 -5.07
C ASP A 39 -6.01 -14.96 -4.07
N SER A 40 -6.98 -14.93 -3.15
CA SER A 40 -7.16 -15.98 -2.15
C SER A 40 -7.64 -17.31 -2.73
N ALA A 41 -8.23 -17.29 -3.93
CA ALA A 41 -8.66 -18.49 -4.65
C ALA A 41 -7.53 -19.12 -5.47
N LEU A 42 -6.40 -18.44 -5.64
CA LEU A 42 -5.27 -18.95 -6.42
C LEU A 42 -4.44 -19.95 -5.61
N PRO A 43 -3.94 -21.03 -6.24
CA PRO A 43 -3.05 -21.98 -5.58
C PRO A 43 -1.70 -21.33 -5.21
N ILE A 44 -1.24 -20.38 -6.03
CA ILE A 44 -0.06 -19.56 -5.79
C ILE A 44 -0.51 -18.11 -5.77
N ARG A 45 -0.38 -17.48 -4.61
CA ARG A 45 -0.87 -16.13 -4.35
C ARG A 45 0.17 -15.07 -4.67
N MET A 46 -0.26 -13.97 -5.28
CA MET A 46 0.54 -12.77 -5.52
C MET A 46 0.83 -12.02 -4.22
N ALA A 47 -0.17 -11.92 -3.33
CA ALA A 47 -0.04 -11.23 -2.06
C ALA A 47 -0.34 -12.16 -0.86
N PRO A 48 0.51 -13.18 -0.59
CA PRO A 48 0.22 -14.20 0.42
C PRO A 48 0.08 -13.65 1.85
N LYS A 49 0.65 -12.46 2.12
CA LYS A 49 0.54 -11.78 3.42
C LYS A 49 -0.80 -11.07 3.60
N LEU A 50 -1.52 -10.79 2.52
CA LEU A 50 -2.87 -10.23 2.59
C LEU A 50 -3.84 -11.35 2.96
N THR A 51 -4.42 -11.26 4.15
CA THR A 51 -5.33 -12.29 4.70
C THR A 51 -6.68 -11.68 5.05
N LYS A 52 -7.69 -12.52 5.29
CA LYS A 52 -9.03 -12.09 5.72
C LYS A 52 -9.02 -11.08 6.89
N ARG A 53 -8.05 -11.16 7.81
CA ARG A 53 -7.88 -10.23 8.94
C ARG A 53 -7.56 -8.79 8.53
N HIS A 54 -7.09 -8.58 7.30
CA HIS A 54 -6.83 -7.26 6.73
C HIS A 54 -8.11 -6.66 6.16
N ILE A 55 -8.98 -7.52 5.60
CA ILE A 55 -10.24 -7.14 4.98
C ILE A 55 -11.33 -6.98 6.02
N THR A 56 -11.69 -8.08 6.69
CA THR A 56 -12.57 -8.05 7.86
C THR A 56 -11.70 -7.61 9.02
N ILE A 57 -11.88 -6.37 9.49
CA ILE A 57 -11.17 -5.87 10.66
C ILE A 57 -12.01 -6.30 11.87
N PRO A 58 -11.63 -7.36 12.60
CA PRO A 58 -12.26 -7.64 13.88
C PRO A 58 -11.94 -6.52 14.88
N ALA A 59 -12.71 -6.45 15.96
CA ALA A 59 -12.39 -5.57 17.09
C ALA A 59 -10.89 -5.71 17.44
N PHE A 60 -10.23 -4.58 17.70
CA PHE A 60 -8.80 -4.45 18.00
C PHE A 60 -7.81 -4.63 16.83
N ALA A 61 -8.19 -5.17 15.66
CA ALA A 61 -7.30 -5.23 14.50
C ALA A 61 -6.99 -3.83 13.92
N ASP A 62 -7.84 -2.83 14.18
CA ASP A 62 -7.62 -1.40 13.89
C ASP A 62 -6.37 -0.81 14.54
N LEU A 63 -5.88 -1.44 15.61
CA LEU A 63 -4.71 -0.99 16.35
C LEU A 63 -3.40 -1.58 15.80
N SER A 64 -3.47 -2.55 14.88
CA SER A 64 -2.31 -3.24 14.34
C SER A 64 -1.66 -2.49 13.19
N VAL A 65 -0.49 -1.89 13.47
CA VAL A 65 0.39 -1.28 12.46
C VAL A 65 0.79 -2.33 11.42
N LYS A 66 1.09 -3.55 11.86
CA LYS A 66 1.52 -4.64 10.98
C LYS A 66 0.47 -4.96 9.92
N LEU A 67 -0.79 -5.07 10.31
CA LEU A 67 -1.88 -5.32 9.36
C LEU A 67 -2.07 -4.14 8.41
N ALA A 68 -1.94 -2.90 8.88
CA ALA A 68 -2.01 -1.73 8.00
C ALA A 68 -0.89 -1.75 6.96
N MET A 69 0.37 -1.97 7.36
CA MET A 69 1.51 -2.03 6.46
C MET A 69 1.40 -3.18 5.45
N GLN A 70 0.90 -4.35 5.86
CA GLN A 70 0.75 -5.49 4.96
C GLN A 70 -0.35 -5.25 3.92
N ALA A 71 -1.46 -4.62 4.31
CA ALA A 71 -2.53 -4.25 3.38
C ALA A 71 -2.10 -3.15 2.40
N LEU A 72 -1.26 -2.21 2.85
CA LEU A 72 -0.76 -1.09 2.07
C LEU A 72 0.67 -1.33 1.57
N SER A 73 0.97 -2.55 1.13
CA SER A 73 2.31 -2.93 0.69
C SER A 73 2.49 -2.89 -0.82
N HIS A 74 3.73 -2.74 -1.28
CA HIS A 74 4.09 -2.84 -2.69
C HIS A 74 3.57 -4.13 -3.35
N THR A 75 3.56 -5.26 -2.64
CA THR A 75 3.05 -6.53 -3.19
C THR A 75 1.55 -6.50 -3.47
N VAL A 76 0.77 -5.75 -2.67
CA VAL A 76 -0.66 -5.57 -2.91
C VAL A 76 -0.88 -4.64 -4.10
N ALA A 77 -0.13 -3.53 -4.18
CA ALA A 77 -0.17 -2.64 -5.34
C ALA A 77 0.15 -3.38 -6.65
N ALA A 78 1.26 -4.11 -6.70
CA ALA A 78 1.65 -4.90 -7.86
C ALA A 78 0.61 -5.96 -8.25
N GLY A 79 -0.02 -6.61 -7.27
CA GLY A 79 -1.10 -7.57 -7.51
C GLY A 79 -2.33 -6.93 -8.13
N ILE A 80 -2.78 -5.79 -7.61
CA ILE A 80 -3.90 -5.01 -8.18
C ILE A 80 -3.56 -4.59 -9.62
N TYR A 81 -2.36 -4.04 -9.85
CA TYR A 81 -1.89 -3.67 -11.18
C TYR A 81 -1.93 -4.83 -12.16
N THR A 82 -1.45 -6.00 -11.73
CA THR A 82 -1.44 -7.21 -12.56
C THR A 82 -2.87 -7.61 -12.94
N MET A 83 -3.81 -7.59 -11.99
CA MET A 83 -5.22 -7.89 -12.26
C MET A 83 -5.88 -6.88 -13.19
N VAL A 84 -5.50 -5.60 -13.15
CA VAL A 84 -5.95 -4.58 -14.11
C VAL A 84 -5.43 -4.91 -15.52
N GLN A 85 -4.14 -5.22 -15.66
CA GLN A 85 -3.55 -5.57 -16.96
C GLN A 85 -4.15 -6.85 -17.55
N LEU A 86 -4.51 -7.81 -16.70
CA LEU A 86 -5.23 -9.03 -17.08
C LEU A 86 -6.74 -8.81 -17.32
N LYS A 87 -7.23 -7.56 -17.18
CA LYS A 87 -8.65 -7.18 -17.31
C LYS A 87 -9.57 -7.91 -16.32
N ALA A 88 -9.03 -8.38 -15.20
CA ALA A 88 -9.79 -8.99 -14.10
C ALA A 88 -10.31 -7.94 -13.11
N LEU A 89 -9.67 -6.76 -13.06
CA LEU A 89 -10.15 -5.58 -12.34
C LEU A 89 -10.37 -4.41 -13.29
N ASP A 90 -11.27 -3.51 -12.88
CA ASP A 90 -11.54 -2.26 -13.56
C ASP A 90 -10.26 -1.42 -13.70
N PRO A 91 -9.97 -0.80 -14.85
CA PRO A 91 -8.87 0.15 -15.03
C PRO A 91 -8.76 1.21 -13.93
N VAL A 92 -9.87 1.66 -13.34
CA VAL A 92 -9.89 2.62 -12.22
C VAL A 92 -9.12 2.10 -10.99
N ALA A 93 -8.99 0.79 -10.83
CA ALA A 93 -8.21 0.18 -9.75
C ALA A 93 -6.70 0.50 -9.84
N SER A 94 -6.18 0.91 -11.01
CA SER A 94 -4.79 1.36 -11.16
C SER A 94 -4.46 2.55 -10.24
N ALA A 95 -5.38 3.51 -10.11
CA ALA A 95 -5.21 4.65 -9.20
C ALA A 95 -5.11 4.22 -7.72
N THR A 96 -5.82 3.15 -7.35
CA THR A 96 -5.70 2.54 -6.01
C THR A 96 -4.32 1.88 -5.84
N ALA A 97 -3.83 1.19 -6.86
CA ALA A 97 -2.51 0.57 -6.81
C ALA A 97 -1.39 1.61 -6.70
N ASP A 98 -1.46 2.70 -7.46
CA ASP A 98 -0.51 3.83 -7.39
C ASP A 98 -0.48 4.47 -6.01
N PHE A 99 -1.66 4.71 -5.45
CA PHE A 99 -1.78 5.24 -4.10
C PHE A 99 -1.12 4.33 -3.06
N ILE A 100 -1.38 3.01 -3.13
CA ILE A 100 -0.78 2.04 -2.20
C ILE A 100 0.75 2.01 -2.35
N ASP A 101 1.25 2.00 -3.58
CA ASP A 101 2.70 1.97 -3.86
C ASP A 101 3.39 3.25 -3.37
N TYR A 102 2.77 4.41 -3.59
CA TYR A 102 3.23 5.69 -3.07
C TYR A 102 3.32 5.67 -1.54
N VAL A 103 2.28 5.17 -0.88
CA VAL A 103 2.23 5.06 0.59
C VAL A 103 3.30 4.10 1.13
N ASP A 104 3.53 2.96 0.49
CA ASP A 104 4.58 2.00 0.87
C ASP A 104 5.97 2.64 0.76
N LYS A 105 6.25 3.33 -0.35
CA LYS A 105 7.51 4.07 -0.56
C LYS A 105 7.71 5.16 0.47
N LEU A 106 6.66 5.95 0.75
CA LEU A 106 6.69 7.01 1.76
C LEU A 106 6.95 6.45 3.16
N PHE A 107 6.34 5.31 3.50
CA PHE A 107 6.58 4.66 4.79
C PHE A 107 8.00 4.11 4.89
N ASN A 108 8.50 3.46 3.84
CA ASN A 108 9.88 2.96 3.78
C ASN A 108 10.90 4.08 3.91
N TYR A 109 10.60 5.26 3.33
CA TYR A 109 11.41 6.47 3.49
C TYR A 109 11.56 6.86 4.96
N PHE A 110 10.43 7.07 5.66
CA PHE A 110 10.43 7.49 7.06
C PHE A 110 10.93 6.43 8.05
N ASN A 111 10.89 5.15 7.67
CA ASN A 111 11.28 4.03 8.52
C ASN A 111 12.59 3.35 8.06
N SER A 112 13.38 4.03 7.23
CA SER A 112 14.68 3.54 6.77
C SER A 112 15.70 3.56 7.92
N ARG A 113 16.01 2.37 8.47
CA ARG A 113 17.02 2.21 9.55
C ARG A 113 18.30 1.49 9.09
N ASN A 114 18.35 1.05 7.84
CA ASN A 114 19.43 0.23 7.30
C ASN A 114 20.16 0.95 6.16
N LEU A 115 21.45 1.22 6.33
CA LEU A 115 22.31 1.89 5.34
C LEU A 115 22.47 1.11 4.02
N TYR A 116 22.27 -0.22 4.04
CA TYR A 116 22.67 -1.11 2.93
C TYR A 116 21.51 -1.92 2.32
N ARG A 117 20.25 -1.54 2.56
CA ARG A 117 19.11 -2.27 1.97
C ARG A 117 19.00 -1.93 0.48
N LYS A 118 18.98 -2.94 -0.39
CA LYS A 118 18.83 -2.77 -1.84
C LYS A 118 17.44 -2.17 -2.16
N GLY A 119 17.42 -1.03 -2.84
CA GLY A 119 16.22 -0.34 -3.31
C GLY A 119 16.35 1.18 -3.12
N PRO A 120 15.94 2.01 -4.09
CA PRO A 120 16.23 3.45 -4.10
C PRO A 120 15.65 4.22 -2.91
N MET A 121 14.59 3.67 -2.28
CA MET A 121 13.88 4.24 -1.12
C MET A 121 14.15 3.49 0.20
N ALA A 122 15.09 2.52 0.22
CA ALA A 122 15.20 1.54 1.31
C ALA A 122 16.28 1.85 2.36
N HIS A 123 17.05 2.93 2.18
CA HIS A 123 18.14 3.38 3.05
C HIS A 123 17.95 4.84 3.46
N PRO A 124 18.70 5.35 4.47
CA PRO A 124 18.59 6.74 4.92
C PRO A 124 18.81 7.78 3.80
N LEU A 125 18.37 9.02 4.05
CA LEU A 125 18.63 10.18 3.20
C LEU A 125 20.12 10.35 2.91
N SER A 126 20.47 10.25 1.63
CA SER A 126 21.79 10.55 1.12
C SER A 126 21.70 11.24 -0.25
N PRO A 127 22.75 11.96 -0.69
CA PRO A 127 22.76 12.56 -2.03
C PRO A 127 22.59 11.54 -3.17
N SER A 128 22.91 10.27 -2.92
CA SER A 128 22.79 9.16 -3.88
C SER A 128 21.46 8.40 -3.78
N SER A 129 20.57 8.80 -2.87
CA SER A 129 19.29 8.12 -2.64
C SER A 129 18.19 8.65 -3.56
N GLY A 130 17.21 7.81 -3.89
CA GLY A 130 16.05 8.22 -4.69
C GLY A 130 15.14 9.25 -4.01
N HIS A 131 15.41 9.57 -2.74
CA HIS A 131 14.62 10.46 -1.90
C HIS A 131 14.62 11.91 -2.38
N VAL A 132 15.74 12.41 -2.93
CA VAL A 132 15.85 13.80 -3.39
C VAL A 132 14.94 14.04 -4.59
N SER A 133 14.95 13.13 -5.55
CA SER A 133 14.09 13.18 -6.74
C SER A 133 12.61 12.95 -6.40
N PHE A 134 12.30 12.14 -5.39
CA PHE A 134 10.92 11.90 -4.95
C PHE A 134 10.26 13.13 -4.28
N LEU A 135 11.04 13.95 -3.58
CA LEU A 135 10.54 15.14 -2.87
C LEU A 135 10.48 16.40 -3.76
N GLN A 136 11.22 16.42 -4.86
CA GLN A 136 11.09 17.44 -5.89
C GLN A 136 9.90 17.06 -6.78
N ILE A 137 8.70 17.39 -6.30
CA ILE A 137 7.48 17.32 -7.10
C ILE A 137 7.39 18.64 -7.88
N ASP A 138 7.40 18.57 -9.21
CA ASP A 138 7.02 19.68 -10.10
C ASP A 138 5.50 19.97 -10.02
#